data_AF-A0A2W6ANY2-F1
#
_entry.id   AF-A0A2W6ANY2-F1
#
_cell.length_a   1.000
_cell.length_b   1.000
_cell.length_c   1.000
_cell.angle_alpha   90.00
_cell.angle_beta   90.00
_cell.angle_gamma   90.00
#
_symmetry.space_group_name_H-M   'P 1'
#
loop_
_entity.id
_entity.type
_entity.pdbx_description
1 polymer ?
#
loop_
_entity_poly.entity_id
_entity_poly.type
_entity_poly.pdbx_seq_one_letter_code
_entity_poly.pdbx_strand_id
1 'polypeptide(L)'
;MGLFGAFRAGDTDAFDQLIAKNYVQHNPQAGNGLEAVKAFFAQVGPIDVEVHRVIAEGDLVAVHSHYRTLNMAGVDIFRVGNDGKFIEHWDVLQPVAETTASGNDMFSQLS
;
A
#
# COMPACT_ATOMS: atom_id res chain seq x y z
N MET A 1 5.10 12.26 8.37
CA MET A 1 4.30 11.01 8.33
C MET A 1 4.56 10.32 6.99
N GLY A 2 4.67 8.99 6.95
CA GLY A 2 4.80 8.23 5.68
C GLY A 2 3.46 7.73 5.15
N LEU A 3 3.45 7.13 3.95
CA LEU A 3 2.23 6.71 3.23
C LEU A 3 1.30 5.80 4.04
N PHE A 4 1.81 4.70 4.58
CA PHE A 4 1.01 3.79 5.42
C PHE A 4 0.55 4.44 6.74
N GLY A 5 1.25 5.50 7.19
CA GLY A 5 0.78 6.33 8.31
C GLY A 5 -0.45 7.15 7.93
N ALA A 6 -0.44 7.74 6.73
CA ALA A 6 -1.57 8.48 6.19
C ALA A 6 -2.78 7.57 5.96
N PHE A 7 -2.57 6.34 5.45
CA PHE A 7 -3.64 5.33 5.31
C PHE A 7 -4.30 5.01 6.66
N ARG A 8 -3.48 4.75 7.69
CA ARG A 8 -3.98 4.48 9.05
C ARG A 8 -4.73 5.65 9.67
N ALA A 9 -4.37 6.88 9.31
CA ALA A 9 -5.04 8.08 9.80
C ALA A 9 -6.29 8.46 8.98
N GLY A 10 -6.45 7.91 7.77
CA GLY A 10 -7.42 8.43 6.79
C GLY A 10 -7.10 9.85 6.32
N ASP A 11 -5.83 10.28 6.44
CA ASP A 11 -5.38 11.63 6.12
C ASP A 11 -4.98 11.71 4.64
N THR A 12 -5.96 12.02 3.80
CA THR A 12 -5.73 12.16 2.35
C THR A 12 -5.00 13.45 1.99
N ASP A 13 -4.96 14.45 2.86
CA ASP A 13 -4.21 15.69 2.63
C ASP A 13 -2.70 15.45 2.71
N ALA A 14 -2.26 14.51 3.56
CA ALA A 14 -0.87 14.09 3.59
C ALA A 14 -0.37 13.53 2.23
N PHE A 15 -1.26 13.04 1.35
CA PHE A 15 -0.86 12.52 0.03
C PHE A 15 -0.28 13.60 -0.88
N ASP A 16 -0.62 14.88 -0.69
CA ASP A 16 -0.10 15.99 -1.50
C ASP A 16 1.44 16.11 -1.38
N GLN A 17 1.98 15.70 -0.23
CA GLN A 17 3.42 15.71 0.05
C GLN A 17 4.10 14.37 -0.30
N LEU A 18 3.33 13.29 -0.41
CA LEU A 18 3.87 11.93 -0.54
C LEU A 18 3.79 11.37 -1.96
N ILE A 19 2.79 11.78 -2.74
CA ILE A 19 2.47 11.18 -4.05
C ILE A 19 2.60 12.26 -5.13
N ALA A 20 3.16 11.90 -6.28
CA ALA A 20 3.27 12.81 -7.42
C ALA A 20 1.91 13.07 -8.07
N LYS A 21 1.72 14.28 -8.63
CA LYS A 21 0.44 14.66 -9.27
C LYS A 21 0.06 13.72 -10.42
N ASN A 22 1.04 13.33 -11.21
CA ASN A 22 0.93 12.44 -12.37
C ASN A 22 1.22 10.96 -12.03
N TYR A 23 0.99 10.55 -10.78
CA TYR A 23 1.19 9.19 -10.30
C TYR A 23 0.55 8.14 -11.23
N VAL A 24 1.33 7.13 -11.59
CA VAL A 24 0.89 6.03 -12.46
C VAL A 24 0.37 4.88 -11.61
N GLN A 25 -0.91 4.52 -11.77
CA GLN A 25 -1.58 3.48 -11.02
C GLN A 25 -1.86 2.25 -11.90
N HIS A 26 -1.49 1.08 -11.40
CA HIS A 26 -1.74 -0.20 -12.07
C HIS A 26 -2.77 -1.09 -11.35
N ASN A 27 -3.17 -0.76 -10.11
CA ASN A 27 -4.27 -1.44 -9.44
C ASN A 27 -5.57 -1.23 -10.25
N PRO A 28 -6.26 -2.31 -10.69
CA PRO A 28 -7.44 -2.21 -11.53
C PRO A 28 -8.67 -1.55 -10.87
N GLN A 29 -8.65 -1.36 -9.55
CA GLN A 29 -9.72 -0.72 -8.78
C GLN A 29 -9.48 0.76 -8.50
N ALA A 30 -8.27 1.27 -8.77
CA ALA A 30 -7.90 2.65 -8.49
C ALA A 30 -7.66 3.45 -9.79
N GLY A 31 -8.13 4.70 -9.80
CA GLY A 31 -7.87 5.60 -10.91
C GLY A 31 -6.45 6.16 -10.91
N ASN A 32 -6.05 6.75 -12.04
CA ASN A 32 -4.71 7.29 -12.23
C ASN A 32 -4.55 8.71 -11.66
N GLY A 33 -3.35 9.06 -11.18
CA GLY A 33 -3.01 10.38 -10.64
C GLY A 33 -3.42 10.61 -9.17
N LEU A 34 -2.85 11.66 -8.56
CA LEU A 34 -3.03 11.97 -7.13
C LEU A 34 -4.51 12.15 -6.74
N GLU A 35 -5.28 12.90 -7.51
CA GLU A 35 -6.69 13.19 -7.18
C GLU A 35 -7.54 11.92 -7.18
N ALA A 36 -7.28 10.98 -8.10
CA ALA A 36 -8.00 9.72 -8.12
C ALA A 36 -7.65 8.84 -6.90
N VAL A 37 -6.39 8.84 -6.48
CA VAL A 37 -5.96 8.15 -5.24
C VAL A 37 -6.62 8.78 -4.01
N LYS A 38 -6.63 10.12 -3.90
CA LYS A 38 -7.31 10.82 -2.79
C LYS A 38 -8.81 10.48 -2.76
N ALA A 39 -9.48 10.50 -3.91
CA ALA A 39 -10.89 10.18 -4.02
C ALA A 39 -11.20 8.74 -3.62
N PHE A 40 -10.36 7.78 -4.05
CA PHE A 40 -10.49 6.37 -3.68
C PHE A 40 -10.38 6.19 -2.16
N PHE A 41 -9.32 6.72 -1.53
CA PHE A 41 -9.11 6.57 -0.09
C PHE A 41 -10.10 7.36 0.77
N ALA A 42 -10.59 8.51 0.30
CA ALA A 42 -11.62 9.27 1.03
C ALA A 42 -12.92 8.49 1.22
N GLN A 43 -13.25 7.56 0.30
CA GLN A 43 -14.42 6.69 0.43
C GLN A 43 -14.20 5.54 1.42
N VAL A 44 -12.96 5.06 1.54
CA VAL A 44 -12.61 3.94 2.41
C VAL A 44 -12.41 4.39 3.86
N GLY A 45 -11.93 5.61 4.07
CA GLY A 45 -11.62 6.14 5.40
C GLY A 45 -10.33 5.56 5.98
N PRO A 46 -10.10 5.67 7.30
CA PRO A 46 -8.94 5.09 7.96
C PRO A 46 -8.87 3.57 7.79
N ILE A 47 -7.72 3.05 7.36
CA ILE A 47 -7.51 1.61 7.15
C ILE A 47 -6.47 1.12 8.15
N ASP A 48 -6.83 0.10 8.94
CA ASP A 48 -5.86 -0.61 9.77
C ASP A 48 -5.00 -1.50 8.88
N VAL A 49 -3.73 -1.08 8.73
CA VAL A 49 -2.73 -1.76 7.92
C VAL A 49 -1.44 -1.93 8.72
N GLU A 50 -1.01 -3.19 8.85
CA GLU A 50 0.25 -3.55 9.48
C GLU A 50 1.29 -3.85 8.40
N VAL A 51 2.43 -3.16 8.47
CA VAL A 51 3.56 -3.43 7.57
C VAL A 51 4.45 -4.49 8.20
N HIS A 52 4.56 -5.64 7.55
CA HIS A 52 5.39 -6.75 8.04
C HIS A 52 6.83 -6.65 7.57
N ARG A 53 7.07 -6.13 6.36
CA ARG A 53 8.44 -5.97 5.83
C ARG A 53 8.45 -4.99 4.66
N VAL A 54 9.62 -4.38 4.48
CA VAL A 54 9.92 -3.46 3.39
C VAL A 54 11.21 -3.93 2.73
N ILE A 55 11.21 -4.05 1.42
CA ILE A 55 12.37 -4.39 0.60
C ILE A 55 12.55 -3.23 -0.39
N ALA A 56 13.74 -2.64 -0.42
CA ALA A 56 14.04 -1.54 -1.33
C ALA A 56 15.26 -1.87 -2.18
N GLU A 57 15.15 -1.62 -3.48
CA GLU A 57 16.23 -1.79 -4.45
C GLU A 57 16.15 -0.69 -5.51
N GLY A 58 17.21 0.11 -5.61
CA GLY A 58 17.22 1.28 -6.49
C GLY A 58 16.10 2.26 -6.14
N ASP A 59 15.23 2.54 -7.10
CA ASP A 59 14.07 3.42 -6.95
C ASP A 59 12.76 2.66 -6.64
N LEU A 60 12.84 1.35 -6.43
CA LEU A 60 11.68 0.52 -6.11
C LEU A 60 11.63 0.19 -4.62
N VAL A 61 10.41 0.20 -4.07
CA VAL A 61 10.10 -0.21 -2.70
C VAL A 61 8.93 -1.18 -2.73
N ALA A 62 9.15 -2.43 -2.33
CA ALA A 62 8.11 -3.42 -2.10
C ALA A 62 7.76 -3.49 -0.60
N VAL A 63 6.48 -3.47 -0.29
CA VAL A 63 5.95 -3.53 1.06
C VAL A 63 5.00 -4.70 1.15
N HIS A 64 5.28 -5.62 2.08
CA HIS A 64 4.34 -6.68 2.40
C HIS A 64 3.54 -6.28 3.64
N SER A 65 2.23 -6.23 3.46
CA SER A 65 1.30 -5.57 4.37
C SER A 65 0.10 -6.49 4.69
N HIS A 66 -0.43 -6.35 5.89
CA HIS A 66 -1.70 -6.94 6.31
C HIS A 66 -2.73 -5.82 6.45
N TYR A 67 -3.64 -5.72 5.48
CA TYR A 67 -4.78 -4.83 5.52
C TYR A 67 -5.88 -5.46 6.39
N ARG A 68 -5.79 -5.26 7.71
CA ARG A 68 -6.67 -5.88 8.72
C ARG A 68 -8.13 -5.50 8.54
N THR A 69 -8.42 -4.24 8.17
CA THR A 69 -9.80 -3.79 7.87
C THR A 69 -10.43 -4.55 6.70
N LEU A 70 -9.63 -4.99 5.74
CA LEU A 70 -10.09 -5.68 4.53
C LEU A 70 -9.90 -7.20 4.59
N ASN A 71 -9.22 -7.71 5.64
CA ASN A 71 -8.75 -9.08 5.74
C ASN A 71 -7.94 -9.53 4.50
N MET A 72 -7.01 -8.69 4.05
CA MET A 72 -6.16 -8.96 2.87
C MET A 72 -4.67 -8.94 3.23
N ALA A 73 -3.92 -9.87 2.65
CA ALA A 73 -2.47 -9.80 2.51
C ALA A 73 -2.14 -9.05 1.22
N GLY A 74 -1.25 -8.06 1.30
CA GLY A 74 -0.86 -7.22 0.18
C GLY A 74 0.64 -7.24 -0.07
N VAL A 75 1.03 -7.19 -1.33
CA VAL A 75 2.35 -6.71 -1.74
C VAL A 75 2.14 -5.47 -2.58
N ASP A 76 2.46 -4.32 -2.00
CA ASP A 76 2.46 -3.03 -2.66
C ASP A 76 3.87 -2.76 -3.18
N ILE A 77 4.02 -2.49 -4.47
CA ILE A 77 5.30 -2.11 -5.08
C ILE A 77 5.17 -0.67 -5.54
N PHE A 78 6.08 0.17 -5.10
CA PHE A 78 6.13 1.57 -5.49
C PHE A 78 7.43 1.89 -6.21
N ARG A 79 7.35 2.80 -7.18
CA ARG A 79 8.51 3.56 -7.64
C ARG A 79 8.56 4.90 -6.94
N VAL A 80 9.73 5.29 -6.48
CA VAL A 80 9.99 6.55 -5.79
C VAL A 80 10.83 7.47 -6.68
N GLY A 81 10.32 8.68 -6.92
CA GLY A 81 11.02 9.70 -7.71
C GLY A 81 12.18 10.33 -6.95
N ASN A 82 12.99 11.10 -7.67
CA ASN A 82 14.15 11.80 -7.10
C ASN A 82 13.80 12.84 -6.03
N ASP A 83 12.54 13.31 -5.99
CA ASP A 83 12.00 14.20 -4.98
C ASP A 83 11.47 13.47 -3.74
N GLY A 84 11.63 12.15 -3.69
CA GLY A 84 11.17 11.28 -2.61
C GLY A 84 9.68 10.95 -2.65
N LYS A 85 8.96 11.36 -3.70
CA LYS A 85 7.53 11.05 -3.85
C LYS A 85 7.30 9.70 -4.52
N PHE A 86 6.18 9.06 -4.20
CA PHE A 86 5.70 7.91 -4.94
C PHE A 86 5.19 8.37 -6.32
N ILE A 87 5.75 7.81 -7.39
CA ILE A 87 5.44 8.20 -8.77
C ILE A 87 4.72 7.11 -9.56
N GLU A 88 4.78 5.86 -9.09
CA GLU A 88 4.14 4.72 -9.74
C GLU A 88 3.85 3.62 -8.72
N HIS A 89 2.81 2.82 -8.96
CA HIS A 89 2.41 1.73 -8.06
C HIS A 89 1.72 0.56 -8.72
N TRP A 90 2.05 -0.62 -8.20
CA TRP A 90 1.39 -1.90 -8.46
C TRP A 90 1.05 -2.55 -7.14
N ASP A 91 -0.02 -3.33 -7.11
CA ASP A 91 -0.26 -4.23 -6.01
C ASP A 91 -0.76 -5.60 -6.47
N VAL A 92 -0.63 -6.54 -5.55
CA VAL A 92 -1.44 -7.75 -5.53
C VAL A 92 -2.03 -7.89 -4.14
N LEU A 93 -3.33 -8.14 -4.09
CA LEU A 93 -4.06 -8.37 -2.85
C LEU A 93 -4.64 -9.78 -2.88
N GLN A 94 -4.44 -10.51 -1.79
CA GLN A 94 -5.01 -11.84 -1.58
C GLN A 94 -5.78 -11.87 -0.26
N PRO A 95 -6.99 -12.46 -0.20
CA PRO A 95 -7.65 -12.70 1.08
C PRO A 95 -6.77 -13.51 2.03
N VAL A 96 -6.71 -13.11 3.30
CA VAL A 96 -6.00 -13.89 4.32
C VAL A 96 -6.73 -15.21 4.50
N ALA A 97 -6.02 -16.31 4.25
CA ALA A 97 -6.59 -17.65 4.37
C ALA A 97 -6.78 -18.04 5.84
N GLU A 98 -7.94 -18.61 6.17
CA GLU A 98 -8.18 -19.18 7.52
C GLU A 98 -7.26 -20.37 7.81
N THR A 99 -6.91 -21.13 6.77
CA THR A 99 -5.98 -22.26 6.85
C THR A 99 -5.06 -22.25 5.63
N THR A 100 -3.82 -22.70 5.81
CA THR A 100 -2.84 -22.83 4.73
C THR A 100 -2.39 -24.27 4.60
N ALA A 101 -2.04 -24.69 3.38
CA ALA A 101 -1.57 -26.06 3.12
C ALA A 101 -0.26 -26.39 3.85
N SER A 102 0.57 -25.37 4.12
CA SER A 102 1.83 -25.53 4.86
C SER A 102 1.66 -25.50 6.38
N GLY A 103 0.51 -25.04 6.88
CA GLY A 103 0.28 -24.79 8.31
C GLY A 103 0.85 -23.46 8.83
N ASN A 104 1.57 -22.70 8.00
CA ASN A 104 2.14 -21.40 8.38
C ASN A 104 1.18 -20.26 8.05
N ASP A 105 1.16 -19.20 8.86
CA ASP A 105 0.45 -17.98 8.50
C ASP A 105 1.15 -17.22 7.35
N MET A 106 0.45 -16.26 6.74
CA MET A 106 0.93 -15.52 5.56
C MET A 106 1.99 -14.44 5.89
N PHE A 107 2.22 -14.12 7.16
CA PHE A 107 2.94 -12.92 7.59
C PHE A 107 4.17 -13.18 8.47
N SER A 108 4.30 -14.37 9.05
CA SER A 108 5.38 -14.76 9.95
C SER A 108 6.76 -14.44 9.38
N GLN A 109 7.70 -14.09 10.27
CA GLN A 109 9.09 -13.79 9.93
C GLN A 109 10.04 -14.98 10.19
N LEU A 110 9.45 -16.18 10.38
CA LEU A 110 10.02 -17.44 10.90
C LEU A 110 9.83 -17.64 12.42
N SER A 111 9.35 -18.84 12.77
CA SER A 111 9.38 -19.47 14.09
C SER A 111 10.34 -20.65 14.07
#